data_AF-A0A935Z9Z1-F1
#
_entry.id   AF-A0A935Z9Z1-F1
#
_cell.length_a   1.000
_cell.length_b   1.000
_cell.length_c   1.000
_cell.angle_alpha   90.00
_cell.angle_beta   90.00
_cell.angle_gamma   90.00
#
_symmetry.space_group_name_H-M   'P 1'
#
loop_
_entity.id
_entity.type
_entity.pdbx_description
1 polymer ?
#
loop_
_entity_poly.entity_id
_entity_poly.type
_entity_poly.pdbx_seq_one_letter_code
_entity_poly.pdbx_strand_id
1 'polypeptide(L)'
;MSLRLRFALAGRSYFPGSKVFSRTELLGSPEASDPLLFLGKLTALYGPPTAIIDGGFAYAIDDSASGLRFTAYSGPSGPSYGADPASDREPIGASVRAFEDLLATVQPVDCAIEITEEIDYGGARVRTGLRDGRPFREEIVTPATKAKKARGVKTYDDCVAKAKARGGAYGIEAGWMTCLDAALPEVPESFEIGARTYENCIGFAFCGPEKRPGYTFDEFGHDGMEEIEVTDIPWPEPLSKTAQLWLTSYAEWRASTRRKRKPKAP
;
A
#
# COMPACT_ATOMS: atom_id res chain seq x y z
N MET A 1 22.52 9.83 36.42
CA MET A 1 21.69 10.83 35.71
C MET A 1 21.46 10.30 34.30
N SER A 2 20.23 9.97 33.93
CA SER A 2 19.90 9.56 32.56
C SER A 2 19.83 10.83 31.71
N LEU A 3 20.75 10.99 30.75
CA LEU A 3 20.63 12.04 29.74
C LEU A 3 19.31 11.80 29.00
N ARG A 4 18.34 12.71 29.13
CA ARG A 4 17.14 12.68 28.29
C ARG A 4 17.61 13.04 26.88
N LEU A 5 17.45 12.11 25.95
CA LEU A 5 17.61 12.40 24.54
C LEU A 5 16.59 13.48 24.15
N ARG A 6 17.02 14.49 23.41
CA ARG A 6 16.14 15.55 22.86
C ARG A 6 14.97 14.93 22.09
N PHE A 7 15.27 13.87 21.36
CA PHE A 7 14.31 13.11 20.56
C PHE A 7 13.94 11.81 21.28
N ALA A 8 12.65 11.56 21.43
CA ALA A 8 12.14 10.35 22.05
C ALA A 8 11.16 9.64 21.10
N LEU A 9 11.04 8.32 21.23
CA LEU A 9 9.94 7.59 20.60
C LEU A 9 8.62 8.11 21.18
N ALA A 10 7.73 8.58 20.32
CA ALA A 10 6.35 8.85 20.70
C ALA A 10 5.66 7.54 21.11
N GLY A 11 4.68 7.63 22.01
CA GLY A 11 3.86 6.48 22.38
C GLY A 11 3.19 5.81 21.17
N ARG A 12 2.65 4.59 21.35
CA ARG A 12 2.17 3.64 20.31
C ARG A 12 1.15 4.17 19.27
N SER A 13 0.73 5.43 19.31
CA SER A 13 -0.08 6.03 18.27
C SER A 13 0.80 6.42 17.08
N TYR A 14 0.98 5.49 16.15
CA TYR A 14 1.47 5.82 14.81
C TYR A 14 0.47 6.79 14.15
N PHE A 15 0.96 7.95 13.72
CA PHE A 15 0.22 8.90 12.92
C PHE A 15 0.82 8.89 11.52
N PRO A 16 0.12 8.41 10.48
CA PRO A 16 0.58 8.57 9.11
C PRO A 16 0.48 10.04 8.74
N GLY A 17 1.51 10.82 9.05
CA GLY A 17 1.63 12.19 8.58
C GLY A 17 1.84 12.23 7.07
N SER A 18 1.47 13.33 6.42
CA SER A 18 1.83 13.56 5.03
C SER A 18 3.34 13.72 4.91
N LYS A 19 3.94 13.19 3.84
CA LYS A 19 5.36 13.43 3.53
C LYS A 19 5.62 14.94 3.50
N VAL A 20 6.54 15.40 4.33
CA VAL A 20 6.99 16.80 4.31
C VAL A 20 8.31 16.89 3.57
N PHE A 21 9.26 16.02 3.89
CA PHE A 21 10.61 16.05 3.30
C PHE A 21 11.03 14.64 2.87
N SER A 22 11.67 14.51 1.71
CA SER A 22 12.56 13.37 1.51
C SER A 22 13.89 13.61 2.22
N ARG A 23 14.57 12.55 2.64
CA ARG A 23 15.90 12.69 3.26
C ARG A 23 16.93 13.22 2.25
N THR A 24 16.78 12.86 0.98
CA THR A 24 17.60 13.37 -0.14
C THR A 24 17.41 14.88 -0.35
N GLU A 25 16.18 15.40 -0.29
CA GLU A 25 15.91 16.86 -0.35
C GLU A 25 16.64 17.62 0.75
N LEU A 26 16.73 17.04 1.95
CA LEU A 26 17.32 17.71 3.10
C LEU A 26 18.84 17.66 3.12
N LEU A 27 19.42 16.52 2.73
CA LEU A 27 20.86 16.26 2.89
C LEU A 27 21.65 16.43 1.58
N GLY A 28 21.01 16.39 0.43
CA GLY A 28 21.68 16.50 -0.88
C GLY A 28 22.67 15.37 -1.19
N SER A 29 22.65 14.27 -0.43
CA SER A 29 23.59 13.14 -0.58
C SER A 29 22.88 11.86 -1.04
N PRO A 30 23.46 11.09 -1.98
CA PRO A 30 22.93 9.77 -2.36
C PRO A 30 22.88 8.78 -1.20
N GLU A 31 23.80 8.84 -0.24
CA GLU A 31 23.80 7.97 0.95
C GLU A 31 22.58 8.20 1.85
N ALA A 32 21.93 9.37 1.72
CA ALA A 32 20.68 9.67 2.40
C ALA A 32 19.53 8.75 1.95
N SER A 33 19.66 8.11 0.78
CA SER A 33 18.63 7.29 0.18
C SER A 33 18.65 5.82 0.60
N ASP A 34 19.70 5.33 1.26
CA ASP A 34 19.78 3.92 1.68
C ASP A 34 18.80 3.63 2.83
N PRO A 35 17.71 2.86 2.59
CA PRO A 35 16.67 2.62 3.58
C PRO A 35 17.14 1.71 4.73
N LEU A 36 18.12 0.85 4.48
CA LEU A 36 18.59 -0.14 5.45
C LEU A 36 19.64 0.45 6.38
N LEU A 37 20.52 1.32 5.88
CA LEU A 37 21.37 2.15 6.73
C LEU A 37 20.54 3.06 7.64
N PHE A 38 19.46 3.64 7.11
CA PHE A 38 18.54 4.45 7.90
C PHE A 38 17.84 3.62 9.00
N LEU A 39 17.35 2.43 8.66
CA LEU A 39 16.77 1.48 9.63
C LEU A 39 17.76 1.13 10.74
N GLY A 40 19.01 0.81 10.39
CA GLY A 40 20.05 0.46 11.37
C GLY A 40 20.35 1.57 12.37
N LYS A 41 20.44 2.82 11.90
CA LYS A 41 20.67 3.98 12.77
C LYS A 41 19.49 4.27 13.69
N LEU A 42 18.26 4.18 13.18
CA LEU A 42 17.05 4.33 13.99
C LEU A 42 16.94 3.21 15.02
N THR A 43 17.26 1.98 14.62
CA THR A 43 17.25 0.82 15.52
C THR A 43 18.26 0.96 16.64
N ALA A 44 19.45 1.51 16.36
CA ALA A 44 20.47 1.78 17.37
C ALA A 44 20.00 2.78 18.43
N LEU A 45 19.24 3.81 18.05
CA LEU A 45 18.72 4.81 18.98
C LEU A 45 17.49 4.34 19.76
N TYR A 46 16.57 3.64 19.09
CA TYR A 46 15.19 3.50 19.55
C TYR A 46 14.72 2.04 19.67
N GLY A 47 15.53 1.07 19.25
CA GLY A 47 15.09 -0.31 19.10
C GLY A 47 14.19 -0.49 17.86
N PRO A 48 13.40 -1.57 17.78
CA PRO A 48 12.60 -1.88 16.60
C PRO A 48 11.60 -0.78 16.20
N PRO A 49 11.17 -0.72 14.92
CA PRO A 49 10.20 0.27 14.46
C PRO A 49 8.88 0.23 15.20
N THR A 50 8.24 1.40 15.32
CA THR A 50 6.90 1.53 15.93
C THR A 50 5.80 0.96 15.04
N ALA A 51 6.03 0.96 13.73
CA ALA A 51 5.12 0.39 12.74
C ALA A 51 5.91 -0.20 11.57
N ILE A 52 5.41 -1.33 11.05
CA ILE A 52 5.75 -1.83 9.73
C ILE A 52 4.66 -1.33 8.79
N ILE A 53 5.06 -0.62 7.75
CA ILE A 53 4.16 -0.06 6.73
C ILE A 53 4.34 -0.83 5.42
N ASP A 54 3.47 -0.57 4.45
CA ASP A 54 3.57 -1.22 3.17
C ASP A 54 4.92 -0.93 2.49
N GLY A 55 5.67 -2.01 2.19
CA GLY A 55 7.03 -1.92 1.69
C GLY A 55 8.08 -1.28 2.62
N GLY A 56 7.83 -1.11 3.94
CA GLY A 56 8.81 -0.45 4.80
C GLY A 56 8.51 -0.31 6.29
N PHE A 57 8.97 0.79 6.91
CA PHE A 57 8.90 0.99 8.37
C PHE A 57 8.71 2.45 8.76
N ALA A 58 8.28 2.69 10.01
CA ALA A 58 8.13 4.03 10.58
C ALA A 58 8.46 4.12 12.08
N TYR A 59 9.00 5.27 12.49
CA TYR A 59 9.28 5.71 13.85
C TYR A 59 8.60 7.06 14.09
N ALA A 60 7.70 7.14 15.07
CA ALA A 60 7.17 8.41 15.54
C ALA A 60 8.14 9.05 16.56
N ILE A 61 8.56 10.28 16.31
CA ILE A 61 9.60 10.99 17.07
C ILE A 61 9.00 12.27 17.67
N ASP A 62 9.18 12.44 18.98
CA ASP A 62 8.88 13.65 19.73
C ASP A 62 10.18 14.45 19.95
N ASP A 63 10.25 15.69 19.46
CA ASP A 63 11.31 16.65 19.80
C ASP A 63 10.91 17.42 21.07
N SER A 64 11.47 17.00 22.21
CA SER A 64 11.16 17.61 23.51
C SER A 64 11.58 19.07 23.64
N ALA A 65 12.48 19.57 22.77
CA ALA A 65 12.91 20.97 22.81
C ALA A 65 11.90 21.91 22.14
N SER A 66 11.29 21.47 21.04
CA SER A 66 10.33 22.27 20.26
C SER A 66 8.86 21.90 20.55
N GLY A 67 8.61 20.76 21.18
CA GLY A 67 7.26 20.20 21.35
C GLY A 67 6.66 19.64 20.06
N LEU A 68 7.45 19.56 18.98
CA LEU A 68 7.01 19.08 17.69
C LEU A 68 7.10 17.56 17.61
N ARG A 69 6.21 16.98 16.79
CA ARG A 69 6.19 15.56 16.45
C ARG A 69 6.36 15.38 14.95
N PHE A 70 7.19 14.44 14.55
CA PHE A 70 7.34 14.00 13.17
C PHE A 70 7.53 12.49 13.11
N THR A 71 7.40 11.93 11.91
CA THR A 71 7.59 10.50 11.65
C THR A 71 8.78 10.32 10.73
N ALA A 72 9.80 9.59 11.17
CA ALA A 72 10.89 9.11 10.34
C ALA A 72 10.48 7.75 9.74
N TYR A 73 10.39 7.65 8.43
CA TYR A 73 9.92 6.43 7.77
C TYR A 73 10.67 6.12 6.48
N SER A 74 10.53 4.90 6.00
CA SER A 74 11.02 4.50 4.69
C SER A 74 10.01 3.56 4.05
N GLY A 75 9.70 3.78 2.78
CA GLY A 75 8.88 2.88 1.94
C GLY A 75 9.57 2.68 0.59
N PRO A 76 8.84 2.28 -0.48
CA PRO A 76 9.43 2.03 -1.80
C PRO A 76 10.23 3.22 -2.38
N SER A 77 9.84 4.46 -2.06
CA SER A 77 10.54 5.68 -2.50
C SER A 77 11.73 6.10 -1.61
N GLY A 78 12.09 5.30 -0.61
CA GLY A 78 13.22 5.55 0.29
C GLY A 78 12.89 6.38 1.55
N PRO A 79 13.92 6.74 2.35
CA PRO A 79 13.79 7.49 3.60
C PRO A 79 13.13 8.86 3.46
N SER A 80 12.18 9.18 4.34
CA SER A 80 11.42 10.43 4.35
C SER A 80 10.94 10.79 5.76
N TYR A 81 10.48 12.04 5.91
CA TYR A 81 9.88 12.57 7.13
C TYR A 81 8.46 13.04 6.87
N GLY A 82 7.54 12.59 7.71
CA GLY A 82 6.14 13.03 7.70
C GLY A 82 5.79 13.83 8.95
N ALA A 83 4.79 14.70 8.87
CA ALA A 83 4.25 15.43 10.02
C ALA A 83 2.74 15.68 9.83
N ASP A 84 2.10 16.26 10.85
CA ASP A 84 0.73 16.74 10.71
C ASP A 84 0.66 17.79 9.57
N PRO A 85 -0.25 17.65 8.59
CA PRO A 85 -0.41 18.63 7.51
C PRO A 85 -0.67 20.06 7.98
N ALA A 86 -1.21 20.25 9.19
CA ALA A 86 -1.43 21.56 9.80
C ALA A 86 -0.16 22.16 10.44
N SER A 87 0.92 21.38 10.58
CA SER A 87 2.18 21.88 11.12
C SER A 87 2.88 22.82 10.14
N ASP A 88 3.51 23.85 10.68
CA ASP A 88 4.39 24.71 9.90
C ASP A 88 5.64 23.92 9.43
N ARG A 89 5.91 23.97 8.13
CA ARG A 89 7.00 23.26 7.47
C ARG A 89 8.37 23.74 7.96
N GLU A 90 8.54 25.03 8.27
CA GLU A 90 9.84 25.58 8.65
C GLU A 90 10.32 25.08 10.04
N PRO A 91 9.53 25.16 11.12
CA PRO A 91 9.88 24.58 12.42
C PRO A 91 10.10 23.06 12.40
N ILE A 92 9.29 22.33 11.61
CA ILE A 92 9.49 20.88 11.41
C ILE A 92 10.82 20.63 10.70
N GLY A 93 11.14 21.40 9.66
CA GLY A 93 12.41 21.28 8.94
C GLY A 93 13.63 21.51 9.85
N ALA A 94 13.56 22.49 10.76
CA ALA A 94 14.62 22.72 11.75
C ALA A 94 14.79 21.54 12.73
N SER A 95 13.68 20.96 13.19
CA SER A 95 13.70 19.80 14.08
C SER A 95 14.23 18.54 13.38
N VAL A 96 13.82 18.30 12.13
CA VAL A 96 14.31 17.18 11.32
C VAL A 96 15.80 17.31 11.01
N ARG A 97 16.31 18.51 10.71
CA ARG A 97 17.76 18.72 10.52
C ARG A 97 18.56 18.39 11.78
N ALA A 98 18.11 18.88 12.94
CA ALA A 98 18.76 18.54 14.21
C ALA A 98 18.69 17.04 14.53
N PHE A 99 17.64 16.35 14.08
CA PHE A 99 17.54 14.91 14.18
C PHE A 99 18.49 14.18 13.23
N GLU A 100 18.68 14.67 12.00
CA GLU A 100 19.68 14.15 11.08
C GLU A 100 21.11 14.33 11.58
N ASP A 101 21.42 15.48 12.20
CA ASP A 101 22.71 15.71 12.82
C ASP A 101 22.98 14.67 13.92
N LEU A 102 21.97 14.33 14.72
CA LEU A 102 22.06 13.23 15.68
C LEU A 102 22.31 11.89 14.98
N LEU A 103 21.51 11.54 13.97
CA LEU A 103 21.68 10.28 13.21
C LEU A 103 23.03 10.17 12.50
N ALA A 104 23.64 11.28 12.11
CA ALA A 104 24.98 11.30 11.53
C ALA A 104 26.04 10.77 12.51
N THR A 105 25.83 10.94 13.82
CA THR A 105 26.74 10.44 14.87
C THR A 105 26.54 8.98 15.25
N VAL A 106 25.45 8.36 14.79
CA VAL A 106 25.04 7.01 15.17
C VAL A 106 25.62 5.98 14.21
N GLN A 107 26.32 4.99 14.77
CA GLN A 107 26.71 3.79 14.02
C GLN A 107 25.49 2.87 13.85
N PRO A 108 25.19 2.40 12.63
CA PRO A 108 24.08 1.49 12.41
C PRO A 108 24.34 0.15 13.12
N VAL A 109 23.27 -0.48 13.61
CA VAL A 109 23.32 -1.82 14.21
C VAL A 109 22.60 -2.84 13.32
N ASP A 110 22.97 -4.10 13.51
CA ASP A 110 22.28 -5.23 12.88
C ASP A 110 20.81 -5.25 13.29
N CYS A 111 19.95 -5.37 12.28
CA CYS A 111 18.51 -5.27 12.44
C CYS A 111 17.82 -5.99 11.29
N ALA A 112 16.57 -6.38 11.51
CA ALA A 112 15.75 -6.99 10.48
C ALA A 112 14.28 -6.65 10.70
N ILE A 113 13.57 -6.40 9.61
CA ILE A 113 12.12 -6.29 9.58
C ILE A 113 11.56 -7.27 8.55
N GLU A 114 10.32 -7.68 8.76
CA GLU A 114 9.57 -8.42 7.76
C GLU A 114 8.56 -7.49 7.13
N ILE A 115 8.65 -7.31 5.81
CA ILE A 115 7.71 -6.49 5.04
C ILE A 115 7.03 -7.37 3.99
N THR A 116 5.88 -6.89 3.51
CA THR A 116 5.28 -7.42 2.29
C THR A 116 5.66 -6.45 1.18
N GLU A 117 6.44 -6.90 0.21
CA GLU A 117 6.70 -6.12 -1.00
C GLU A 117 5.56 -6.40 -1.96
N GLU A 118 4.85 -5.36 -2.39
CA GLU A 118 3.86 -5.50 -3.45
C GLU A 118 4.54 -5.92 -4.75
N ILE A 119 4.39 -7.20 -5.06
CA ILE A 119 4.53 -7.77 -6.39
C ILE A 119 3.12 -8.25 -6.68
N ASP A 120 2.46 -7.61 -7.64
CA ASP A 120 1.08 -7.83 -8.10
C ASP A 120 0.30 -8.94 -7.36
N TYR A 121 -0.71 -8.53 -6.59
CA TYR A 121 -1.70 -9.41 -5.96
C TYR A 121 -1.19 -10.42 -4.91
N GLY A 122 -0.64 -9.90 -3.82
CA GLY A 122 -0.46 -10.64 -2.57
C GLY A 122 0.92 -10.53 -1.96
N GLY A 123 1.87 -9.95 -2.71
CA GLY A 123 3.20 -9.55 -2.26
C GLY A 123 4.11 -10.69 -1.77
N ALA A 124 5.40 -10.56 -2.02
CA ALA A 124 6.38 -11.45 -1.41
C ALA A 124 6.62 -10.98 0.03
N ARG A 125 6.48 -11.88 1.00
CA ARG A 125 7.01 -11.62 2.34
C ARG A 125 8.53 -11.68 2.25
N VAL A 126 9.18 -10.61 2.64
CA VAL A 126 10.64 -10.52 2.63
C VAL A 126 11.14 -10.11 3.99
N ARG A 127 12.28 -10.66 4.38
CA ARG A 127 13.05 -10.21 5.52
C ARG A 127 14.18 -9.33 5.00
N THR A 128 14.18 -8.08 5.41
CA THR A 128 15.17 -7.09 4.96
C THR A 128 15.78 -6.35 6.16
N GLY A 129 17.02 -5.90 6.04
CA GLY A 129 17.72 -5.25 7.14
C GLY A 129 19.22 -5.09 6.93
N LEU A 130 19.94 -4.94 8.05
CA LEU A 130 21.41 -4.94 8.09
C LEU A 130 21.93 -6.16 8.84
N ARG A 131 22.98 -6.76 8.29
CA ARG A 131 23.75 -7.86 8.90
C ARG A 131 25.23 -7.60 8.67
N ASP A 132 26.02 -7.58 9.73
CA ASP A 132 27.45 -7.26 9.70
C ASP A 132 27.75 -5.93 8.96
N GLY A 133 26.90 -4.92 9.19
CA GLY A 133 27.01 -3.60 8.54
C GLY A 133 26.64 -3.57 7.04
N ARG A 134 26.08 -4.66 6.50
CA ARG A 134 25.68 -4.75 5.09
C ARG A 134 24.17 -4.96 4.92
N PRO A 135 23.54 -4.29 3.94
CA PRO A 135 22.19 -4.61 3.48
C PRO A 135 22.01 -6.09 3.15
N PHE A 136 20.89 -6.68 3.60
CA PHE A 136 20.45 -7.99 3.13
C PHE A 136 18.95 -7.99 2.82
N ARG A 137 18.55 -8.84 1.89
CA ARG A 137 17.16 -9.14 1.55
C ARG A 137 17.00 -10.63 1.32
N GLU A 138 16.14 -11.26 2.09
CA GLU A 138 15.83 -12.69 2.03
C GLU A 138 14.34 -12.86 1.75
N GLU A 139 14.00 -13.61 0.71
CA GLU A 139 12.61 -13.98 0.48
C GLU A 139 12.18 -14.99 1.55
N ILE A 140 11.11 -14.66 2.27
CA ILE A 140 10.51 -15.60 3.22
C ILE A 140 9.65 -16.53 2.38
N VAL A 141 10.26 -17.63 1.94
CA VAL A 141 9.54 -18.74 1.30
C VAL A 141 8.56 -19.26 2.34
N THR A 142 7.34 -18.74 2.28
CA THR A 142 6.26 -19.28 3.07
C THR A 142 6.07 -20.67 2.50
N PRO A 143 6.31 -21.76 3.27
CA PRO A 143 6.26 -23.11 2.74
C PRO A 143 4.95 -23.22 2.00
N ALA A 144 5.05 -23.38 0.67
CA ALA A 144 3.92 -23.28 -0.24
C ALA A 144 2.82 -24.07 0.43
N THR A 145 1.78 -23.37 0.90
CA THR A 145 0.94 -23.85 2.01
C THR A 145 0.05 -24.95 1.49
N LYS A 146 0.64 -26.07 1.06
CA LYS A 146 0.33 -26.79 -0.19
C LYS A 146 -0.93 -26.19 -0.77
N ALA A 147 -0.83 -25.00 -1.39
CA ALA A 147 -2.02 -24.19 -1.69
C ALA A 147 -2.94 -25.14 -2.43
N LYS A 148 -3.95 -25.67 -1.72
CA LYS A 148 -4.63 -26.93 -2.08
C LYS A 148 -5.11 -26.70 -3.47
N LYS A 149 -4.41 -27.16 -4.55
CA LYS A 149 -4.53 -26.64 -5.93
C LYS A 149 -5.85 -25.92 -6.06
N ALA A 150 -5.88 -24.60 -5.80
CA ALA A 150 -7.09 -23.92 -5.32
C ALA A 150 -8.21 -24.39 -6.23
N ARG A 151 -9.11 -25.24 -5.70
CA ARG A 151 -10.12 -25.91 -6.52
C ARG A 151 -10.75 -24.78 -7.31
N GLY A 152 -10.64 -24.83 -8.65
CA GLY A 152 -11.13 -23.73 -9.48
C GLY A 152 -12.53 -23.38 -9.01
N VAL A 153 -12.85 -22.09 -8.88
CA VAL A 153 -14.17 -21.69 -8.41
C VAL A 153 -15.22 -22.24 -9.37
N LYS A 154 -16.26 -22.89 -8.84
CA LYS A 154 -17.32 -23.50 -9.66
C LYS A 154 -18.71 -23.01 -9.29
N THR A 155 -18.83 -22.34 -8.15
CA THR A 155 -20.10 -21.93 -7.57
C THR A 155 -19.99 -20.52 -6.98
N TYR A 156 -21.14 -19.90 -6.74
CA TYR A 156 -21.26 -18.64 -6.01
C TYR A 156 -20.55 -18.68 -4.64
N ASP A 157 -20.77 -19.74 -3.87
CA ASP A 157 -20.18 -19.90 -2.54
C ASP A 157 -18.65 -20.00 -2.60
N ASP A 158 -18.09 -20.65 -3.64
CA ASP A 158 -16.64 -20.67 -3.86
C ASP A 158 -16.11 -19.25 -4.11
N CYS A 159 -16.82 -18.44 -4.90
CA CYS A 159 -16.45 -17.04 -5.16
C CYS A 159 -16.50 -16.20 -3.89
N VAL A 160 -17.58 -16.28 -3.09
CA VAL A 160 -17.73 -15.56 -1.82
C VAL A 160 -16.62 -15.95 -0.84
N ALA A 161 -16.35 -17.25 -0.68
CA ALA A 161 -15.32 -17.74 0.22
C ALA A 161 -13.93 -17.25 -0.19
N LYS A 162 -13.63 -17.30 -1.49
CA LYS A 162 -12.34 -16.85 -2.03
C LYS A 162 -12.18 -15.33 -1.97
N ALA A 163 -13.22 -14.55 -2.26
CA ALA A 163 -13.23 -13.10 -2.06
C ALA A 163 -13.01 -12.75 -0.58
N LYS A 164 -13.71 -13.40 0.35
CA LYS A 164 -13.50 -13.17 1.79
C LYS A 164 -12.07 -13.47 2.23
N ALA A 165 -11.48 -14.54 1.73
CA ALA A 165 -10.09 -14.91 2.03
C ALA A 165 -9.09 -13.90 1.45
N ARG A 166 -9.29 -13.45 0.21
CA ARG A 166 -8.42 -12.46 -0.46
C ARG A 166 -8.55 -11.05 0.10
N GLY A 167 -9.71 -10.68 0.66
CA GLY A 167 -9.96 -9.34 1.18
C GLY A 167 -9.19 -9.00 2.46
N GLY A 168 -8.76 -10.00 3.25
CA GLY A 168 -7.95 -9.80 4.44
C GLY A 168 -8.52 -8.72 5.39
N ALA A 169 -7.64 -7.80 5.81
CA ALA A 169 -8.02 -6.67 6.67
C ALA A 169 -8.86 -5.59 5.96
N TYR A 170 -8.79 -5.51 4.62
CA TYR A 170 -9.51 -4.52 3.81
C TYR A 170 -10.96 -4.94 3.52
N GLY A 171 -11.36 -6.12 3.97
CA GLY A 171 -12.73 -6.62 3.88
C GLY A 171 -13.07 -7.24 2.52
N ILE A 172 -14.28 -7.80 2.44
CA ILE A 172 -14.67 -8.63 1.30
C ILE A 172 -14.78 -7.85 -0.03
N GLU A 173 -15.03 -6.54 -0.01
CA GLU A 173 -15.06 -5.72 -1.24
C GLU A 173 -13.69 -5.71 -1.93
N ALA A 174 -12.61 -5.48 -1.20
CA ALA A 174 -11.25 -5.57 -1.75
C ALA A 174 -10.96 -6.96 -2.31
N GLY A 175 -11.43 -8.00 -1.61
CA GLY A 175 -11.29 -9.38 -2.08
C GLY A 175 -12.05 -9.69 -3.37
N TRP A 176 -13.23 -9.11 -3.58
CA TRP A 176 -13.96 -9.20 -4.85
C TRP A 176 -13.21 -8.51 -5.97
N MET A 177 -12.69 -7.31 -5.71
CA MET A 177 -11.92 -6.53 -6.70
C MET A 177 -10.73 -7.35 -7.21
N THR A 178 -9.89 -7.85 -6.30
CA THR A 178 -8.75 -8.71 -6.62
C THR A 178 -9.14 -9.97 -7.39
N CYS A 179 -10.24 -10.61 -7.01
CA CYS A 179 -10.63 -11.87 -7.65
C CYS A 179 -11.23 -11.66 -9.05
N LEU A 180 -11.94 -10.55 -9.27
CA LEU A 180 -12.50 -10.19 -10.57
C LEU A 180 -11.39 -9.81 -11.54
N ASP A 181 -10.50 -8.93 -11.12
CA ASP A 181 -9.37 -8.47 -11.95
C ASP A 181 -8.52 -9.65 -12.42
N ALA A 182 -8.18 -10.57 -11.51
CA ALA A 182 -7.43 -11.79 -11.85
C ALA A 182 -8.22 -12.82 -12.68
N ALA A 183 -9.54 -12.69 -12.80
CA ALA A 183 -10.38 -13.63 -13.56
C ALA A 183 -10.78 -13.11 -14.93
N LEU A 184 -10.73 -11.80 -15.14
CA LEU A 184 -11.00 -11.14 -16.41
C LEU A 184 -9.78 -11.26 -17.34
N PRO A 185 -9.99 -11.30 -18.66
CA PRO A 185 -8.88 -11.18 -19.60
C PRO A 185 -8.26 -9.78 -19.52
N GLU A 186 -7.02 -9.66 -19.98
CA GLU A 186 -6.39 -8.35 -20.14
C GLU A 186 -7.21 -7.49 -21.11
N VAL A 187 -7.41 -6.22 -20.74
CA VAL A 187 -8.09 -5.23 -21.57
C VAL A 187 -7.31 -5.08 -22.89
N PRO A 188 -7.99 -5.04 -24.05
CA PRO A 188 -7.32 -4.76 -25.32
C PRO A 188 -6.52 -3.45 -25.24
N GLU A 189 -5.36 -3.41 -25.90
CA GLU A 189 -4.49 -2.22 -25.93
C GLU A 189 -5.25 -0.96 -26.37
N SER A 190 -6.17 -1.12 -27.33
CA SER A 190 -7.17 -0.11 -27.69
C SER A 190 -8.46 -0.74 -28.21
N PHE A 191 -9.56 0.00 -28.11
CA PHE A 191 -10.86 -0.37 -28.70
C PHE A 191 -11.76 0.85 -28.92
N GLU A 192 -12.86 0.68 -29.66
CA GLU A 192 -13.82 1.75 -29.93
C GLU A 192 -15.20 1.48 -29.29
N ILE A 193 -15.79 2.52 -28.69
CA ILE A 193 -17.21 2.54 -28.31
C ILE A 193 -17.86 3.75 -28.97
N GLY A 194 -18.74 3.51 -29.94
CA GLY A 194 -19.34 4.57 -30.74
C GLY A 194 -18.32 5.26 -31.64
N ALA A 195 -18.08 6.56 -31.43
CA ALA A 195 -17.11 7.36 -32.17
C ALA A 195 -15.85 7.69 -31.35
N ARG A 196 -15.67 7.04 -30.19
CA ARG A 196 -14.55 7.24 -29.28
C ARG A 196 -13.62 6.04 -29.32
N THR A 197 -12.32 6.30 -29.34
CA THR A 197 -11.26 5.32 -29.16
C THR A 197 -10.78 5.39 -27.73
N TYR A 198 -10.73 4.25 -27.06
CA TYR A 198 -10.20 4.11 -25.71
C TYR A 198 -8.84 3.46 -25.77
N GLU A 199 -7.86 4.10 -25.14
CA GLU A 199 -6.48 3.65 -24.97
C GLU A 199 -6.02 4.00 -23.55
N ASN A 200 -4.87 3.48 -23.09
CA ASN A 200 -4.32 3.79 -21.76
C ASN A 200 -5.21 3.37 -20.57
N CYS A 201 -5.56 2.08 -20.50
CA CYS A 201 -6.19 1.51 -19.30
C CYS A 201 -5.28 1.66 -18.07
N ILE A 202 -5.73 2.40 -17.05
CA ILE A 202 -5.01 2.64 -15.79
C ILE A 202 -5.17 1.47 -14.83
N GLY A 203 -6.34 0.81 -14.84
CA GLY A 203 -6.58 -0.33 -13.97
C GLY A 203 -8.06 -0.66 -13.76
N PHE A 204 -8.29 -1.71 -12.99
CA PHE A 204 -9.62 -2.20 -12.63
C PHE A 204 -10.16 -1.51 -11.38
N ALA A 205 -11.44 -1.13 -11.40
CA ALA A 205 -12.12 -0.50 -10.27
C ALA A 205 -13.60 -0.91 -10.20
N PHE A 206 -14.25 -0.49 -9.11
CA PHE A 206 -15.70 -0.54 -9.01
C PHE A 206 -16.29 0.82 -9.37
N CYS A 207 -16.84 0.90 -10.57
CA CYS A 207 -17.31 2.12 -11.22
C CYS A 207 -18.65 2.59 -10.68
N GLY A 208 -18.77 3.92 -10.61
CA GLY A 208 -20.00 4.64 -10.26
C GLY A 208 -20.58 4.34 -8.87
N PRO A 209 -21.74 4.94 -8.54
CA PRO A 209 -22.42 4.72 -7.26
C PRO A 209 -22.90 3.27 -7.11
N GLU A 210 -23.05 2.56 -8.23
CA GLU A 210 -23.47 1.18 -8.19
C GLU A 210 -22.36 0.20 -7.80
N LYS A 211 -21.10 0.63 -7.88
CA LYS A 211 -19.90 -0.19 -7.71
C LYS A 211 -19.88 -1.36 -8.69
N ARG A 212 -20.10 -1.10 -9.98
CA ARG A 212 -20.06 -2.15 -11.00
C ARG A 212 -18.62 -2.42 -11.43
N PRO A 213 -18.23 -3.66 -11.78
CA PRO A 213 -16.90 -3.94 -12.27
C PRO A 213 -16.61 -3.16 -13.55
N GLY A 214 -15.50 -2.45 -13.62
CA GLY A 214 -15.09 -1.72 -14.81
C GLY A 214 -13.61 -1.37 -14.79
N TYR A 215 -13.15 -0.76 -15.87
CA TYR A 215 -11.78 -0.28 -16.03
C TYR A 215 -11.78 1.24 -16.18
N THR A 216 -10.74 1.87 -15.63
CA THR A 216 -10.53 3.31 -15.72
C THR A 216 -9.50 3.61 -16.81
N PHE A 217 -9.81 4.57 -17.68
CA PHE A 217 -8.98 5.00 -18.80
C PHE A 217 -8.56 6.45 -18.61
N ASP A 218 -7.30 6.75 -18.94
CA ASP A 218 -6.76 8.12 -18.99
C ASP A 218 -6.98 8.70 -20.39
N GLU A 219 -8.10 9.40 -20.56
CA GLU A 219 -8.44 10.06 -21.81
C GLU A 219 -7.93 11.51 -21.76
N PHE A 220 -6.75 11.74 -22.35
CA PHE A 220 -6.16 13.08 -22.57
C PHE A 220 -5.49 13.76 -21.36
N GLY A 221 -4.98 12.99 -20.39
CA GLY A 221 -4.24 13.53 -19.24
C GLY A 221 -5.16 13.98 -18.11
N HIS A 222 -4.63 14.82 -17.20
CA HIS A 222 -5.22 15.13 -15.88
C HIS A 222 -6.68 15.62 -15.84
N ASP A 223 -7.33 15.88 -16.97
CA ASP A 223 -8.66 16.49 -17.06
C ASP A 223 -9.83 15.49 -17.22
N GLY A 224 -9.59 14.17 -17.28
CA GLY A 224 -10.71 13.22 -17.23
C GLY A 224 -10.32 11.75 -17.19
N MET A 225 -10.57 11.10 -16.05
CA MET A 225 -10.65 9.64 -16.01
C MET A 225 -12.05 9.20 -16.44
N GLU A 226 -12.13 8.29 -17.41
CA GLU A 226 -13.40 7.67 -17.81
C GLU A 226 -13.47 6.22 -17.31
N GLU A 227 -14.63 5.83 -16.77
CA GLU A 227 -14.89 4.49 -16.26
C GLU A 227 -15.77 3.72 -17.24
N ILE A 228 -15.28 2.60 -17.77
CA ILE A 228 -16.01 1.73 -18.69
C ILE A 228 -16.35 0.41 -17.99
N GLU A 229 -17.62 0.07 -17.92
CA GLU A 229 -18.07 -1.20 -17.31
C GLU A 229 -17.54 -2.39 -18.11
N VAL A 230 -17.18 -3.48 -17.43
CA VAL A 230 -16.66 -4.71 -18.06
C VAL A 230 -17.59 -5.24 -19.16
N THR A 231 -18.89 -5.04 -19.03
CA THR A 231 -19.90 -5.48 -20.00
C THR A 231 -19.94 -4.65 -21.28
N ASP A 232 -19.38 -3.45 -21.25
CA ASP A 232 -19.41 -2.51 -22.37
C ASP A 232 -18.11 -2.56 -23.20
N ILE A 233 -17.07 -3.23 -22.68
CA ILE A 233 -15.81 -3.44 -23.40
C ILE A 233 -16.03 -4.48 -24.52
N PRO A 234 -15.64 -4.16 -25.77
CA PRO A 234 -15.76 -5.06 -26.91
C PRO A 234 -14.63 -6.10 -26.88
N TRP A 235 -14.73 -7.07 -25.98
CA TRP A 235 -13.74 -8.14 -25.84
C TRP A 235 -13.53 -8.89 -27.17
N PRO A 236 -12.27 -9.15 -27.58
CA PRO A 236 -11.97 -9.86 -28.83
C PRO A 236 -12.49 -11.31 -28.80
N GLU A 237 -12.55 -11.90 -27.61
CA GLU A 237 -13.13 -13.21 -27.35
C GLU A 237 -14.22 -13.11 -26.28
N PRO A 238 -15.24 -14.00 -26.32
CA PRO A 238 -16.20 -14.10 -25.25
C PRO A 238 -15.52 -14.39 -23.91
N LEU A 239 -15.96 -13.70 -22.85
CA LEU A 239 -15.45 -13.92 -21.50
C LEU A 239 -15.51 -15.40 -21.11
N SER A 240 -14.45 -15.89 -20.46
CA SER A 240 -14.39 -17.27 -19.99
C SER A 240 -15.55 -17.60 -19.02
N LYS A 241 -15.94 -18.88 -18.93
CA LYS A 241 -16.96 -19.32 -17.95
C LYS A 241 -16.60 -18.93 -16.51
N THR A 242 -15.31 -18.90 -16.18
CA THR A 242 -14.81 -18.48 -14.87
C THR A 242 -15.04 -16.99 -14.66
N ALA A 243 -14.71 -16.15 -15.64
CA ALA A 243 -14.96 -14.70 -15.58
C ALA A 243 -16.46 -14.40 -15.42
N GLN A 244 -17.30 -15.06 -16.23
CA GLN A 244 -18.75 -14.93 -16.15
C GLN A 244 -19.31 -15.35 -14.78
N LEU A 245 -18.80 -16.44 -14.20
CA LEU A 245 -19.16 -16.88 -12.86
C LEU A 245 -18.82 -15.81 -11.80
N TRP A 246 -17.63 -15.21 -11.88
CA TRP A 246 -17.22 -14.15 -10.96
C TRP A 246 -18.11 -12.91 -11.07
N LEU A 247 -18.36 -12.43 -12.29
CA LEU A 247 -19.21 -11.26 -12.54
C LEU A 247 -20.63 -11.48 -12.01
N THR A 248 -21.21 -12.64 -12.33
CA THR A 248 -22.56 -13.00 -11.87
C THR A 248 -22.61 -13.12 -10.34
N SER A 249 -21.61 -13.76 -9.74
CA SER A 249 -21.55 -13.94 -8.29
C SER A 249 -21.36 -12.61 -7.55
N TYR A 250 -20.56 -11.70 -8.10
CA TYR A 250 -20.40 -10.36 -7.55
C TYR A 250 -21.71 -9.57 -7.58
N ALA A 251 -22.41 -9.58 -8.72
CA ALA A 251 -23.69 -8.90 -8.87
C ALA A 251 -24.73 -9.43 -7.85
N GLU A 252 -24.82 -10.75 -7.68
CA GLU A 252 -25.69 -11.39 -6.69
C GLU A 252 -25.32 -10.99 -5.25
N TRP A 253 -24.03 -11.04 -4.92
CA TRP A 253 -23.53 -10.62 -3.61
C TRP A 253 -23.85 -9.14 -3.32
N ARG A 254 -23.65 -8.23 -4.27
CA ARG A 254 -24.01 -6.80 -4.16
C ARG A 254 -25.50 -6.59 -3.94
N ALA A 255 -26.35 -7.31 -4.68
CA ALA A 255 -27.79 -7.25 -4.49
C ALA A 255 -28.19 -7.72 -3.08
N SER A 256 -27.57 -8.79 -2.57
CA SER A 256 -27.86 -9.33 -1.23
C SER A 256 -27.44 -8.38 -0.09
N THR A 257 -26.30 -7.69 -0.23
CA THR A 257 -25.77 -6.77 0.79
C THR A 257 -26.54 -5.46 0.85
N ARG A 258 -27.01 -4.95 -0.29
CA ARG A 258 -27.91 -3.78 -0.33
C ARG A 258 -29.22 -4.02 0.41
N ARG A 259 -29.83 -5.20 0.25
CA ARG A 259 -31.09 -5.55 0.95
C ARG A 259 -30.95 -5.51 2.47
N LYS A 260 -29.80 -5.90 3.00
CA LYS A 260 -29.51 -5.88 4.45
C LYS A 260 -29.31 -4.47 5.00
N ARG A 261 -28.99 -3.49 4.16
CA ARG A 261 -28.77 -2.08 4.54
C ARG A 261 -30.03 -1.22 4.49
N LYS A 262 -31.24 -1.81 4.36
CA LYS A 262 -32.47 -1.02 4.41
C LYS A 262 -32.45 -0.12 5.66
N PRO A 263 -32.64 1.20 5.51
CA PRO A 263 -32.55 2.12 6.63
C PRO A 263 -33.54 1.68 7.70
N LYS A 264 -33.11 1.67 8.96
CA LYS A 264 -34.04 1.58 10.10
C LYS A 264 -35.06 2.69 9.89
N ALA A 265 -36.34 2.33 9.86
CA ALA A 265 -37.41 3.31 9.82
C ALA A 265 -37.19 4.31 10.97
N PRO A 266 -37.39 5.62 10.70
CA PRO A 266 -37.15 6.68 11.67
C PRO A 266 -37.96 6.47 12.96
#